data_AF-A0A3B8UMT6-F1
#
_entry.id   AF-A0A3B8UMT6-F1
#
_cell.length_a   1.000
_cell.length_b   1.000
_cell.length_c   1.000
_cell.angle_alpha   90.00
_cell.angle_beta   90.00
_cell.angle_gamma   90.00
#
_symmetry.space_group_name_H-M   'P 1'
#
loop_
_entity.id
_entity.type
_entity.pdbx_description
1 polymer ?
#
loop_
_entity_poly.entity_id
_entity_poly.type
_entity_poly.pdbx_seq_one_letter_code
_entity_poly.pdbx_strand_id
1 'polypeptide(L)'
;MSGNDKLEKRKRTTRNICVLITVVFIIVMLILPLFSIIVSSLKEGVGFYIKAVTTSYVLSALKVTVIATFVALVINTLFGIIAAWVLTRFDFKGKQVLATLIDIPFSISPVIVGLAFLMTFGRLGFFYPVIRWF
;
A
#
# COMPACT_ATOMS: atom_id res chain seq x y z
N MET A 1 -53.09 -8.68 10.96
CA MET A 1 -51.80 -8.01 10.70
C MET A 1 -50.77 -9.06 10.34
N SER A 2 -50.18 -8.88 9.15
CA SER A 2 -49.78 -9.92 8.20
C SER A 2 -48.52 -10.72 8.59
N GLY A 3 -48.56 -12.03 8.34
CA GLY A 3 -47.42 -12.94 8.49
C GLY A 3 -46.21 -12.61 7.60
N ASN A 4 -46.36 -11.72 6.61
CA ASN A 4 -45.29 -11.30 5.72
C ASN A 4 -44.20 -10.44 6.42
N ASP A 5 -44.57 -9.66 7.45
CA ASP A 5 -43.62 -8.80 8.19
C ASP A 5 -42.63 -9.60 9.05
N LYS A 6 -43.03 -10.78 9.53
CA LYS A 6 -42.16 -11.65 10.35
C LYS A 6 -41.07 -12.31 9.52
N LEU A 7 -41.35 -12.63 8.25
CA LEU A 7 -40.43 -13.27 7.31
C LEU A 7 -39.37 -12.27 6.81
N GLU A 8 -39.80 -11.04 6.50
CA GLU A 8 -38.93 -9.89 6.20
C GLU A 8 -37.94 -9.57 7.34
N LYS A 9 -38.43 -9.52 8.60
CA LYS A 9 -37.56 -9.31 9.78
C LYS A 9 -36.53 -10.42 9.96
N ARG A 10 -36.91 -11.69 9.80
CA ARG A 10 -36.00 -12.84 9.97
C ARG A 10 -34.87 -12.83 8.95
N LYS A 11 -35.18 -12.47 7.69
CA LYS A 11 -34.19 -12.35 6.60
C LYS A 11 -33.17 -11.22 6.88
N ARG A 12 -33.62 -10.08 7.43
CA ARG A 12 -32.71 -8.98 7.84
C ARG A 12 -31.85 -9.37 9.03
N THR A 13 -32.39 -10.05 10.03
CA THR A 13 -31.63 -10.48 11.21
C THR A 13 -30.54 -11.50 10.84
N THR A 14 -30.87 -12.51 10.02
CA THR A 14 -29.86 -13.48 9.54
C THR A 14 -28.76 -12.81 8.72
N ARG A 15 -29.12 -11.89 7.82
CA ARG A 15 -28.14 -11.11 7.06
C ARG A 15 -27.22 -10.29 7.96
N ASN A 16 -27.79 -9.59 8.95
CA ASN A 16 -27.01 -8.77 9.87
C ASN A 16 -26.07 -9.62 10.74
N ILE A 17 -26.49 -10.83 11.15
CA ILE A 17 -25.65 -11.77 11.88
C ILE A 17 -24.50 -12.27 11.00
N CYS A 18 -24.75 -12.65 9.75
CA CYS A 18 -23.68 -13.06 8.83
C CYS A 18 -22.67 -11.94 8.58
N VAL A 19 -23.14 -10.69 8.40
CA VAL A 19 -22.27 -9.52 8.26
C VAL A 19 -21.47 -9.30 9.54
N LEU A 20 -22.11 -9.36 10.72
CA LEU A 20 -21.43 -9.19 12.01
C LEU A 20 -20.34 -10.23 12.21
N ILE A 21 -20.62 -11.50 11.95
CA ILE A 21 -19.64 -12.60 12.04
C ILE A 21 -18.46 -12.35 11.10
N THR A 22 -18.73 -11.97 9.85
CA THR A 22 -17.69 -11.70 8.85
C THR A 22 -16.81 -10.51 9.27
N VAL A 23 -17.42 -9.42 9.74
CA VAL A 23 -16.71 -8.23 10.20
C VAL A 23 -15.87 -8.55 11.44
N VAL A 24 -16.43 -9.25 12.43
CA VAL A 24 -15.70 -9.68 13.63
C VAL A 24 -14.53 -10.59 13.24
N PHE A 25 -14.73 -11.52 12.32
CA PHE A 25 -13.67 -12.40 11.85
C PHE A 25 -12.51 -11.63 11.19
N ILE A 26 -12.81 -10.70 10.28
CA ILE A 26 -11.80 -9.84 9.64
C ILE A 26 -11.07 -8.99 10.67
N ILE A 27 -11.82 -8.37 11.60
CA ILE A 27 -11.25 -7.54 12.67
C ILE A 27 -10.30 -8.37 13.53
N VAL A 28 -10.70 -9.54 13.98
CA VAL A 28 -9.86 -10.42 14.81
C VAL A 28 -8.61 -10.82 14.02
N MET A 29 -8.77 -11.25 12.77
CA MET A 29 -7.64 -11.72 11.95
C MET A 29 -6.61 -10.62 11.67
N LEU A 30 -7.03 -9.36 11.61
CA LEU A 30 -6.17 -8.21 11.31
C LEU A 30 -5.61 -7.54 12.58
N ILE A 31 -6.45 -7.34 13.61
CA ILE A 31 -6.05 -6.67 14.86
C ILE A 31 -5.20 -7.57 15.74
N LEU A 32 -5.49 -8.86 15.82
CA LEU A 32 -4.76 -9.78 16.69
C LEU A 32 -3.24 -9.86 16.40
N PRO A 33 -2.77 -9.98 15.13
CA PRO A 33 -1.35 -9.92 14.85
C PRO A 33 -0.74 -8.55 15.14
N LEU A 34 -1.45 -7.44 14.88
CA LEU A 34 -0.96 -6.11 15.22
C LEU A 34 -0.78 -5.96 16.74
N PHE A 35 -1.74 -6.44 17.53
CA PHE A 35 -1.64 -6.46 18.98
C PHE A 35 -0.48 -7.34 19.46
N SER A 36 -0.32 -8.51 18.85
CA SER A 36 0.80 -9.42 19.12
C SER A 36 2.16 -8.75 18.86
N ILE A 37 2.30 -7.97 17.78
CA ILE A 37 3.51 -7.21 17.46
C ILE A 37 3.77 -6.16 18.53
N ILE A 38 2.75 -5.40 18.97
CA ILE A 38 2.90 -4.36 20.00
C ILE A 38 3.33 -4.98 21.33
N VAL A 39 2.62 -6.02 21.79
CA VAL A 39 2.96 -6.71 23.03
C VAL A 39 4.36 -7.30 22.94
N SER A 40 4.69 -7.96 21.83
CA SER A 40 6.02 -8.58 21.63
C SER A 40 7.14 -7.53 21.58
N SER A 41 6.89 -6.35 21.02
CA SER A 41 7.84 -5.24 21.00
C SER A 41 8.07 -4.62 22.39
N LEU A 42 7.14 -4.81 23.32
CA LEU A 42 7.20 -4.29 24.69
C LEU A 42 7.58 -5.34 25.74
N LYS A 43 7.69 -6.63 25.36
CA LYS A 43 8.01 -7.74 26.28
C LYS A 43 9.36 -7.58 26.99
N GLU A 44 10.35 -7.00 26.31
CA GLU A 44 11.68 -6.74 26.87
C GLU A 44 11.77 -5.41 27.66
N GLY A 45 10.63 -4.72 27.83
CA GLY A 45 10.51 -3.46 28.54
C GLY A 45 10.63 -2.22 27.65
N VAL A 46 9.94 -1.14 28.05
CA VAL A 46 9.92 0.15 27.32
C VAL A 46 11.34 0.73 27.16
N GLY A 47 12.24 0.47 28.11
CA GLY A 47 13.64 0.90 28.04
C GLY A 47 14.42 0.22 26.91
N PHE A 48 14.17 -1.07 26.64
CA PHE A 48 14.78 -1.78 25.52
C PHE A 48 14.21 -1.30 24.18
N TYR A 49 12.91 -1.04 24.12
CA TYR A 49 12.25 -0.46 22.95
C TYR A 49 12.84 0.92 22.58
N ILE A 50 12.99 1.83 23.55
CA ILE A 50 13.60 3.15 23.31
C ILE A 50 15.04 3.00 22.83
N LYS A 51 15.83 2.10 23.43
CA LYS A 51 17.23 1.85 23.04
C LYS A 51 17.34 1.26 21.63
N ALA A 52 16.44 0.35 21.26
CA ALA A 52 16.36 -0.22 19.92
C ALA A 52 16.01 0.86 18.87
N VAL A 53 15.02 1.72 19.16
CA VAL A 53 14.58 2.78 18.25
C VAL A 53 15.61 3.91 18.10
N THR A 54 16.34 4.23 19.17
CA THR A 54 17.39 5.28 19.17
C THR A 54 18.73 4.81 18.62
N THR A 55 18.84 3.56 18.15
CA THR A 55 20.07 3.09 17.51
C THR A 55 20.32 3.88 16.23
N SER A 56 21.58 4.29 16.00
CA SER A 56 22.00 5.09 14.82
C SER A 56 21.52 4.49 13.49
N TYR A 57 21.50 3.16 13.39
CA TYR A 57 20.97 2.43 12.23
C TYR A 57 19.48 2.70 11.99
N VAL A 58 18.64 2.62 13.03
CA VAL A 58 17.18 2.81 12.92
C VAL A 58 16.86 4.26 12.56
N LEU A 59 17.54 5.22 13.20
CA LEU A 59 17.41 6.65 12.87
C LEU A 59 17.82 6.94 11.42
N SER A 60 18.92 6.35 10.95
CA SER A 60 19.38 6.50 9.57
C SER A 60 18.39 5.89 8.58
N ALA A 61 17.90 4.68 8.86
CA ALA A 61 16.89 4.02 8.03
C ALA A 61 15.59 4.84 7.96
N LEU A 62 15.09 5.33 9.11
CA LEU A 62 13.92 6.20 9.16
C LEU A 62 14.12 7.49 8.36
N LYS A 63 15.29 8.12 8.47
CA LYS A 63 15.60 9.33 7.71
C LYS A 63 15.56 9.07 6.20
N VAL A 64 16.16 7.97 5.73
CA VAL A 64 16.13 7.59 4.32
C VAL A 64 14.70 7.30 3.86
N THR A 65 13.91 6.55 4.65
CA THR A 65 12.51 6.26 4.33
C THR A 65 11.69 7.54 4.23
N VAL A 66 11.80 8.45 5.20
CA VAL A 66 11.04 9.72 5.19
C VAL A 66 11.40 10.58 3.99
N ILE A 67 12.69 10.73 3.68
CA ILE A 67 13.15 11.51 2.52
C ILE A 67 12.65 10.86 1.23
N ALA A 68 12.81 9.55 1.07
CA ALA A 68 12.39 8.82 -0.12
C ALA A 68 10.87 8.90 -0.31
N THR A 69 10.08 8.69 0.75
CA THR A 69 8.62 8.81 0.72
C THR A 69 8.18 10.23 0.39
N PHE A 70 8.82 11.25 0.96
CA PHE A 70 8.48 12.65 0.67
C PHE A 70 8.73 13.01 -0.79
N VAL A 71 9.90 12.66 -1.32
CA VAL A 71 10.25 12.91 -2.74
C VAL A 71 9.31 12.13 -3.66
N ALA A 72 9.07 10.84 -3.38
CA ALA A 72 8.16 10.01 -4.16
C ALA A 72 6.72 10.55 -4.14
N LEU A 73 6.25 11.02 -2.98
CA LEU A 73 4.93 11.62 -2.83
C LEU A 73 4.79 12.88 -3.69
N VAL A 74 5.73 13.83 -3.58
CA VAL A 74 5.68 15.09 -4.35
C VAL A 74 5.66 14.79 -5.86
N ILE A 75 6.55 13.91 -6.33
CA ILE A 75 6.62 13.54 -7.74
C ILE A 75 5.32 12.84 -8.16
N ASN A 76 4.87 11.81 -7.44
CA ASN A 76 3.63 11.09 -7.78
C ASN A 76 2.40 11.98 -7.76
N THR A 77 2.30 12.93 -6.82
CA THR A 77 1.18 13.87 -6.77
C THR A 77 1.19 14.81 -7.97
N LEU A 78 2.35 15.40 -8.32
CA LEU A 78 2.44 16.30 -9.46
C LEU A 78 2.11 15.58 -10.78
N PHE A 79 2.79 14.47 -11.07
CA PHE A 79 2.54 13.70 -12.29
C PHE A 79 1.16 13.06 -12.30
N GLY A 80 0.68 12.58 -11.15
CA GLY A 80 -0.65 11.98 -11.00
C GLY A 80 -1.77 12.97 -11.26
N ILE A 81 -1.66 14.20 -10.74
CA ILE A 81 -2.65 15.26 -11.01
C ILE A 81 -2.64 15.63 -12.49
N ILE A 82 -1.47 15.79 -13.10
CA ILE A 82 -1.35 16.10 -14.54
C ILE A 82 -1.97 14.98 -15.38
N ALA A 83 -1.62 13.72 -15.11
CA ALA A 83 -2.16 12.57 -15.83
C ALA A 83 -3.68 12.43 -15.66
N ALA A 84 -4.19 12.57 -14.43
CA ALA A 84 -5.61 12.53 -14.15
C ALA A 84 -6.37 13.67 -14.85
N TRP A 85 -5.80 14.87 -14.86
CA TRP A 85 -6.38 16.01 -15.56
C TRP A 85 -6.42 15.79 -17.08
N VAL A 86 -5.34 15.26 -17.66
CA VAL A 86 -5.29 14.93 -19.10
C VAL A 86 -6.33 13.87 -19.46
N LEU A 87 -6.42 12.80 -18.68
CA LEU A 87 -7.37 11.71 -18.91
C LEU A 87 -8.83 12.14 -18.73
N THR A 88 -9.13 13.05 -17.81
CA THR A 88 -10.51 13.48 -17.55
C THR A 88 -10.98 14.59 -18.47
N ARG A 89 -10.09 15.52 -18.85
CA ARG A 89 -10.47 16.74 -19.58
C ARG A 89 -10.30 16.65 -21.10
N PHE A 90 -9.43 15.77 -21.60
CA PHE A 90 -9.16 15.63 -23.03
C PHE A 90 -9.62 14.27 -23.56
N ASP A 91 -10.17 14.27 -24.79
CA ASP A 91 -10.52 13.06 -25.53
C ASP A 91 -9.62 12.97 -26.78
N PHE A 92 -8.60 12.12 -26.68
CA PHE A 92 -7.63 11.85 -27.74
C PHE A 92 -7.57 10.35 -28.04
N LYS A 93 -7.26 9.98 -29.30
CA LYS A 93 -7.27 8.58 -29.75
C LYS A 93 -6.33 7.64 -28.95
N GLY A 94 -5.29 8.17 -28.31
CA GLY A 94 -4.34 7.42 -27.48
C GLY A 94 -4.68 7.30 -25.99
N LYS A 95 -5.84 7.82 -25.55
CA LYS A 95 -6.23 7.92 -24.13
C LYS A 95 -6.23 6.58 -23.40
N GLN A 96 -6.72 5.53 -24.07
CA GLN A 96 -6.76 4.20 -23.50
C GLN A 96 -5.36 3.60 -23.31
N VAL A 97 -4.42 3.88 -24.21
CA VAL A 97 -3.02 3.41 -24.06
C VAL A 97 -2.36 4.08 -22.85
N LEU A 98 -2.57 5.38 -22.67
CA LEU A 98 -2.04 6.10 -21.52
C LEU A 98 -2.64 5.59 -20.20
N ALA A 99 -3.95 5.35 -20.15
CA ALA A 99 -4.62 4.79 -18.98
C ALA A 99 -4.04 3.40 -18.63
N THR A 100 -3.90 2.51 -19.61
CA THR A 100 -3.28 1.20 -19.39
C THR A 100 -1.85 1.32 -18.88
N LEU A 101 -1.02 2.21 -19.45
CA LEU A 101 0.35 2.45 -18.98
C LEU A 101 0.43 2.85 -17.50
N ILE A 102 -0.55 3.62 -17.02
CA ILE A 102 -0.64 4.05 -15.62
C ILE A 102 -1.05 2.90 -14.69
N ASP A 103 -1.90 1.98 -15.17
CA ASP A 103 -2.41 0.85 -14.38
C ASP A 103 -1.48 -0.38 -14.39
N ILE A 104 -0.62 -0.52 -15.41
CA ILE A 104 0.38 -1.59 -15.53
C ILE A 104 1.19 -1.83 -14.24
N PRO A 105 1.83 -0.83 -13.60
CA PRO A 105 2.66 -1.07 -12.42
C PRO A 105 1.87 -1.67 -11.25
N PHE A 106 0.57 -1.38 -11.11
CA PHE A 106 -0.28 -1.96 -10.08
C PHE A 106 -0.67 -3.41 -10.36
N SER A 107 -0.68 -3.80 -11.64
CA SER A 107 -0.99 -5.17 -12.07
C SER A 107 0.22 -6.11 -11.95
N ILE A 108 1.43 -5.56 -11.87
CA ILE A 108 2.68 -6.33 -11.79
C ILE A 108 3.02 -6.65 -10.33
N SER A 109 3.51 -7.86 -10.07
CA SER A 109 4.00 -8.26 -8.74
C SER A 109 5.17 -7.36 -8.28
N PRO A 110 5.21 -6.93 -7.01
CA PRO A 110 6.31 -6.12 -6.48
C PRO A 110 7.69 -6.76 -6.69
N VAL A 111 7.76 -8.10 -6.69
CA VAL A 111 9.01 -8.84 -6.93
C VAL A 111 9.51 -8.62 -8.35
N ILE A 112 8.62 -8.63 -9.34
CA ILE A 112 8.95 -8.40 -10.75
C ILE A 112 9.38 -6.95 -10.95
N VAL A 113 8.73 -5.99 -10.28
CA VAL A 113 9.14 -4.59 -10.28
C VAL A 113 10.57 -4.46 -9.75
N GLY A 114 10.89 -5.12 -8.63
CA GLY A 114 12.25 -5.14 -8.08
C GLY A 114 13.29 -5.69 -9.06
N LEU A 115 12.98 -6.80 -9.75
CA LEU A 115 13.84 -7.38 -10.78
C LEU A 115 14.01 -6.45 -11.98
N ALA A 116 12.93 -5.80 -12.44
CA ALA A 116 12.98 -4.84 -13.53
C ALA A 116 13.85 -3.62 -13.17
N PHE A 117 13.75 -3.12 -11.93
CA PHE A 117 14.64 -2.07 -11.43
C PHE A 117 16.10 -2.52 -11.42
N LEU A 118 16.40 -3.73 -10.95
CA LEU A 118 17.76 -4.28 -10.98
C LEU A 118 18.30 -4.49 -12.41
N MET A 119 17.45 -4.92 -13.34
CA MET A 119 17.84 -5.08 -14.74
C MET A 119 18.02 -3.73 -15.46
N THR A 120 17.32 -2.69 -15.01
CA THR A 120 17.43 -1.36 -15.62
C THR A 120 18.60 -0.59 -15.02
N PHE A 121 18.67 -0.50 -13.69
CA PHE A 121 19.60 0.35 -12.94
C PHE A 121 20.73 -0.40 -12.22
N GLY A 122 20.75 -1.74 -12.27
CA GLY A 122 21.82 -2.54 -11.66
C GLY A 122 23.12 -2.52 -12.47
N ARG A 123 24.16 -3.15 -11.94
CA ARG A 123 25.53 -3.13 -12.50
C ARG A 123 25.70 -3.69 -13.91
N LEU A 124 24.76 -4.52 -14.36
CA LEU A 124 24.73 -5.08 -15.72
C LEU A 124 23.55 -4.52 -16.52
N GLY A 125 22.87 -3.51 -15.99
CA GLY A 125 21.65 -2.97 -16.56
C GLY A 125 21.90 -1.97 -17.68
N PHE A 126 20.85 -1.76 -18.49
CA PHE A 126 20.91 -0.87 -19.64
C PHE A 126 21.30 0.57 -19.27
N PHE A 127 20.92 1.06 -18.09
CA PHE A 127 21.23 2.41 -17.60
C PHE A 127 22.54 2.52 -16.80
N TYR A 128 23.24 1.41 -16.57
CA TYR A 128 24.53 1.40 -15.85
C TYR A 128 25.61 2.32 -16.45
N PRO A 129 25.77 2.44 -17.80
CA PRO A 129 26.80 3.29 -18.39
C PRO A 129 26.61 4.77 -18.05
N VAL A 130 25.36 5.23 -17.93
CA VAL A 130 25.00 6.62 -17.62
C VAL A 130 25.24 6.92 -16.14
N ILE A 131 24.92 5.98 -15.26
CA ILE A 131 25.16 6.11 -13.81
C ILE A 131 26.65 6.13 -13.50
N ARG A 132 27.46 5.33 -14.20
CA ARG A 132 28.93 5.31 -13.99
C ARG A 132 29.60 6.64 -14.38
N TRP A 133 28.96 7.42 -15.26
CA TRP A 133 29.49 8.72 -15.68
C TRP A 133 29.27 9.81 -14.62
N PHE A 134 28.39 9.56 -13.65
CA PHE A 134 28.10 10.42 -12.50
C PHE A 134 28.82 9.91 -11.25
#